data_AF-A0A2E9CIW7-F1
#
_entry.id   AF-A0A2E9CIW7-F1
#
_cell.length_a   1.000
_cell.length_b   1.000
_cell.length_c   1.000
_cell.angle_alpha   90.00
_cell.angle_beta   90.00
_cell.angle_gamma   90.00
#
_symmetry.space_group_name_H-M   'P 1'
#
loop_
_entity.id
_entity.type
_entity.pdbx_description
1 polymer ?
#
loop_
_entity_poly.entity_id
_entity_poly.type
_entity_poly.pdbx_seq_one_letter_code
_entity_poly.pdbx_strand_id
1 'polypeptide(L)'
;MDSPSRLWSQIAAESGISANRAKLAAYVTDLAKDGRSLIQASQAVRRSPEVMKKLSRDFMIDWPDYRPYARMEERGEARPEPRIRLSLS
;
A
#
# COMPACT_ATOMS: atom_id res chain seq x y z
N MET A 1 -12.78 9.86 11.11
CA MET A 1 -12.25 8.53 10.75
C MET A 1 -13.44 7.63 10.53
N ASP A 2 -13.96 7.59 9.32
CA ASP A 2 -14.98 6.62 8.94
C ASP A 2 -14.30 5.24 8.95
N SER A 3 -14.74 4.39 9.87
CA SER A 3 -14.26 3.02 9.95
C SER A 3 -14.65 2.30 8.66
N PRO A 4 -13.80 1.44 8.08
CA PRO A 4 -14.21 0.66 6.93
C PRO A 4 -15.47 -0.12 7.33
N SER A 5 -16.55 0.11 6.60
CA SER A 5 -17.84 -0.56 6.74
C SER A 5 -17.73 -2.10 6.67
N ARG A 6 -16.58 -2.60 6.20
CA ARG A 6 -16.20 -4.02 6.11
C ARG A 6 -15.16 -4.39 7.15
N LEU A 7 -15.35 -5.56 7.77
CA LEU A 7 -14.34 -6.18 8.63
C LEU A 7 -13.09 -6.50 7.80
N TRP A 8 -11.90 -6.25 8.37
CA TRP A 8 -10.61 -6.57 7.73
C TRP A 8 -10.49 -8.02 7.27
N SER A 9 -11.17 -8.94 7.95
CA SER A 9 -11.29 -10.36 7.59
C SER A 9 -11.93 -10.56 6.22
N GLN A 10 -12.93 -9.74 5.89
CA GLN A 10 -13.64 -9.79 4.61
C GLN A 10 -12.79 -9.21 3.49
N ILE A 11 -12.15 -8.05 3.72
CA ILE A 11 -11.21 -7.44 2.77
C ILE A 11 -10.06 -8.42 2.45
N ALA A 12 -9.55 -9.08 3.49
CA ALA A 12 -8.53 -10.11 3.40
C ALA A 12 -8.97 -11.31 2.55
N ALA A 13 -10.20 -11.81 2.76
CA ALA A 13 -10.76 -12.91 2.00
C ALA A 13 -10.96 -12.56 0.51
N GLU A 14 -11.51 -11.38 0.21
CA GLU A 14 -11.71 -10.88 -1.17
C GLU A 14 -10.38 -10.68 -1.91
N SER A 15 -9.34 -10.28 -1.16
CA SER A 15 -8.01 -9.98 -1.70
C SER A 15 -7.03 -11.15 -1.66
N GLY A 16 -7.43 -12.31 -1.12
CA GLY A 16 -6.54 -13.47 -0.95
C GLY A 16 -5.32 -13.22 -0.04
N ILE A 17 -5.43 -12.33 0.95
CA ILE A 17 -4.35 -11.99 1.89
C ILE A 17 -4.76 -12.20 3.35
N SER A 18 -3.83 -12.09 4.29
CA SER A 18 -4.17 -12.09 5.71
C SER A 18 -4.73 -10.75 6.17
N ALA A 19 -5.63 -10.78 7.17
CA ALA A 19 -6.19 -9.56 7.78
C ALA A 19 -5.10 -8.62 8.33
N ASN A 20 -4.02 -9.17 8.88
CA ASN A 20 -2.88 -8.37 9.35
C ASN A 20 -2.15 -7.66 8.20
N ARG A 21 -2.06 -8.30 7.03
CA ARG A 21 -1.48 -7.68 5.84
C ARG A 21 -2.38 -6.57 5.29
N ALA A 22 -3.70 -6.78 5.28
CA ALA A 22 -4.66 -5.75 4.89
C ALA A 22 -4.58 -4.51 5.80
N LYS A 23 -4.58 -4.72 7.13
CA LYS A 23 -4.42 -3.65 8.13
C LYS A 23 -3.11 -2.88 7.96
N LEU A 24 -2.00 -3.61 7.75
CA LEU A 24 -0.70 -2.99 7.53
C LEU A 24 -0.73 -2.13 6.27
N ALA A 25 -1.25 -2.65 5.16
CA ALA A 25 -1.31 -1.91 3.90
C ALA A 25 -2.19 -0.66 4.00
N ALA A 26 -3.32 -0.72 4.71
CA ALA A 26 -4.17 0.44 4.97
C ALA A 26 -3.43 1.50 5.80
N TYR A 27 -2.83 1.11 6.92
CA TYR A 27 -2.06 2.03 7.77
C TYR A 27 -0.92 2.71 7.00
N VAL A 28 -0.19 1.93 6.21
CA VAL A 28 0.91 2.40 5.37
C VAL A 28 0.43 3.36 4.28
N THR A 29 -0.75 3.11 3.72
CA THR A 29 -1.38 4.00 2.74
C THR A 29 -1.69 5.36 3.35
N ASP A 30 -2.20 5.39 4.58
CA ASP A 30 -2.49 6.65 5.27
C ASP A 30 -1.20 7.42 5.60
N LEU A 31 -0.12 6.74 6.02
CA LEU A 31 1.19 7.39 6.18
C LEU A 31 1.71 8.02 4.89
N ALA A 32 1.50 7.37 3.74
CA ALA A 32 1.88 7.91 2.44
C ALA A 32 1.04 9.15 2.07
N LYS A 33 -0.28 9.13 2.34
CA LYS A 33 -1.17 10.29 2.15
C LYS A 33 -0.78 11.47 3.05
N ASP A 34 -0.31 11.20 4.25
CA ASP A 34 0.23 12.21 5.17
C ASP A 34 1.59 12.78 4.71
N GLY A 35 2.11 12.34 3.56
CA GLY A 35 3.37 12.82 2.98
C GLY A 35 4.61 12.28 3.68
N ARG A 36 4.50 11.20 4.46
CA ARG A 36 5.69 10.55 5.04
C ARG A 36 6.49 9.85 3.96
N SER A 37 7.82 9.82 4.12
CA SER A 37 8.68 9.03 3.23
C SER A 37 8.57 7.53 3.53
N LEU A 38 8.92 6.70 2.56
CA LEU A 38 8.99 5.25 2.72
C LEU A 38 9.91 4.87 3.88
N ILE A 39 11.02 5.57 4.04
CA ILE A 39 11.96 5.33 5.15
C ILE A 39 11.30 5.63 6.50
N GLN A 40 10.63 6.77 6.64
CA GLN A 40 9.90 7.11 7.87
C GLN A 40 8.80 6.10 8.18
N ALA A 41 8.03 5.69 7.17
CA ALA A 41 7.00 4.67 7.34
C ALA A 41 7.60 3.31 7.74
N SER A 42 8.72 2.91 7.15
CA SER A 42 9.42 1.65 7.48
C SER A 42 9.82 1.59 8.95
N GLN A 43 10.29 2.71 9.51
CA GLN A 43 10.64 2.83 10.92
C GLN A 43 9.40 2.77 11.81
N ALA A 44 8.31 3.45 11.43
CA ALA A 44 7.06 3.47 12.19
C ALA A 44 6.45 2.06 12.32
N VAL A 45 6.48 1.25 11.26
CA VAL A 45 5.94 -0.13 11.27
C VAL A 45 6.98 -1.19 11.65
N ARG A 46 8.22 -0.79 11.96
CA ARG A 46 9.36 -1.67 12.27
C ARG A 46 9.57 -2.77 11.21
N ARG A 47 9.55 -2.38 9.93
CA ARG A 47 9.83 -3.27 8.79
C ARG A 47 10.99 -2.73 7.96
N SER A 48 11.68 -3.62 7.26
CA SER A 48 12.76 -3.19 6.37
C SER A 48 12.20 -2.37 5.19
N PRO A 49 12.97 -1.42 4.64
CA PRO A 49 12.57 -0.68 3.44
C PRO A 49 12.23 -1.58 2.25
N GLU A 50 12.87 -2.74 2.11
CA GLU A 50 12.57 -3.70 1.04
C GLU A 50 11.18 -4.31 1.15
N VAL A 51 10.77 -4.67 2.38
CA VAL A 51 9.40 -5.15 2.65
C VAL A 51 8.39 -4.06 2.31
N MET A 52 8.69 -2.80 2.66
CA MET A 52 7.84 -1.65 2.32
C MET A 52 7.74 -1.44 0.82
N LYS A 53 8.85 -1.53 0.07
CA LYS A 53 8.83 -1.44 -1.40
C LYS A 53 7.98 -2.53 -2.04
N LYS A 54 8.08 -3.78 -1.55
CA LYS A 54 7.26 -4.89 -2.05
C LYS A 54 5.78 -4.65 -1.76
N LEU A 55 5.44 -4.25 -0.53
CA LEU A 55 4.09 -3.89 -0.15
C LEU A 55 3.54 -2.77 -1.03
N SER A 56 4.34 -1.74 -1.28
CA SER A 56 3.95 -0.58 -2.10
C SER A 56 3.67 -0.96 -3.55
N ARG A 57 4.42 -1.92 -4.12
CA ARG A 57 4.12 -2.46 -5.45
C ARG A 57 2.80 -3.24 -5.46
N ASP A 58 2.61 -4.13 -4.48
CA ASP A 58 1.44 -5.00 -4.42
C ASP A 58 0.12 -4.21 -4.27
N PHE A 59 0.19 -3.05 -3.58
CA PHE A 59 -0.97 -2.19 -3.27
C PHE A 59 -0.97 -0.84 -4.02
N MET A 60 -0.02 -0.62 -4.95
CA MET A 60 0.14 0.66 -5.68
C MET A 60 0.22 1.90 -4.78
N ILE A 61 1.02 1.83 -3.72
CA ILE A 61 1.23 2.95 -2.80
C ILE A 61 2.38 3.80 -3.33
N ASP A 62 2.07 5.06 -3.63
CA ASP A 62 3.05 6.06 -4.03
C ASP A 62 3.53 6.85 -2.80
N TRP A 63 4.84 6.97 -2.65
CA TRP A 63 5.49 7.75 -1.61
C TRP A 63 6.16 8.99 -2.22
N PRO A 64 6.40 10.04 -1.43
CA PRO A 64 7.16 11.21 -1.90
C PRO A 64 8.56 10.85 -2.42
N ASP A 65 9.23 9.87 -1.81
CA ASP A 65 10.59 9.42 -2.14
C ASP A 65 10.64 8.10 -2.92
N TYR A 66 9.49 7.45 -3.18
CA TYR A 66 9.44 6.18 -3.89
C TYR A 66 8.10 5.96 -4.60
N ARG A 67 8.16 5.84 -5.94
CA ARG A 67 7.00 5.58 -6.78
C ARG A 67 7.20 4.28 -7.58
N PRO A 68 6.52 3.17 -7.22
CA PRO A 68 6.80 1.83 -7.76
C PRO A 68 6.85 1.70 -9.29
N TYR A 69 6.07 2.51 -10.01
CA TYR A 69 5.89 2.42 -11.47
C TYR A 69 6.29 3.69 -12.23
N ALA A 70 7.02 4.63 -11.60
CA ALA A 70 7.41 5.89 -12.25
C ALA A 70 8.13 5.67 -13.59
N ARG A 71 9.03 4.68 -13.68
CA ARG A 71 9.75 4.36 -14.92
C ARG A 71 8.85 3.89 -16.07
N MET A 72 7.71 3.28 -15.78
CA MET A 72 6.75 2.86 -16.81
C MET A 72 5.99 4.09 -17.33
N GLU A 73 5.56 4.95 -16.42
CA GLU A 73 4.89 6.21 -16.76
C GLU A 73 5.79 7.14 -17.59
N GLU A 74 7.07 7.25 -17.24
CA GLU A 74 8.09 8.00 -18.00
C GLU A 74 8.24 7.48 -19.44
N ARG A 75 7.97 6.20 -19.66
CA ARG A 75 8.00 5.54 -20.98
C ARG A 75 6.66 5.61 -21.71
N GLY A 76 5.64 6.25 -21.12
CA GLY A 76 4.29 6.29 -21.66
C GLY A 76 3.50 4.98 -21.51
N GLU A 77 3.99 4.05 -20.69
CA GLU A 77 3.31 2.78 -20.42
C GLU A 77 2.27 2.95 -19.30
N ALA A 78 1.13 2.28 -19.45
CA ALA A 78 0.10 2.25 -18.41
C ALA A 78 0.60 1.50 -17.17
N ARG A 79 0.16 1.95 -15.99
CA ARG A 79 0.36 1.20 -14.74
C ARG A 79 -0.29 -0.17 -14.87
N PRO A 80 0.34 -1.24 -14.34
CA PRO A 80 -0.33 -2.52 -14.22
C PRO A 80 -1.52 -2.38 -13.27
N GLU A 81 -2.51 -3.25 -13.44
CA GLU A 81 -3.58 -3.40 -12.47
C GLU A 81 -3.01 -3.75 -11.08
N PRO A 82 -3.52 -3.15 -9.99
CA PRO A 82 -3.10 -3.51 -8.65
C PRO A 82 -3.32 -5.00 -8.43
N ARG A 83 -2.28 -5.69 -7.98
CA ARG A 83 -2.39 -7.10 -7.59
C ARG A 83 -3.40 -7.27 -6.46
N ILE A 84 -3.50 -6.27 -5.60
CA ILE A 84 -4.45 -6.26 -4.49
C ILE A 84 -5.14 -4.90 -4.43
N ARG A 85 -6.47 -4.91 -4.48
CA ARG A 85 -7.29 -3.72 -4.25
C ARG A 85 -7.78 -3.72 -2.81
N LEU A 86 -7.34 -2.75 -2.02
CA LEU A 86 -7.98 -2.47 -0.73
C LEU A 86 -9.28 -1.73 -1.03
N SER A 87 -10.40 -2.45 -1.06
CA SER A 87 -11.75 -1.87 -1.13
C SER A 87 -12.08 -1.20 0.21
N LEU A 88 -11.40 -0.09 0.51
CA LEU A 88 -11.67 0.77 1.66
C LEU A 88 -12.83 1.68 1.28
N SER A 89 -14.05 1.15 1.37
CA SER A 89 -15.31 1.89 1.20
C SER A 89 -15.73 2.59 2.47
#